data_AF-A0A4S2S6A6-F1
#
_entry.id   AF-A0A4S2S6A6-F1
#
_cell.length_a   1.000
_cell.length_b   1.000
_cell.length_c   1.000
_cell.angle_alpha   90.00
_cell.angle_beta   90.00
_cell.angle_gamma   90.00
#
_symmetry.space_group_name_H-M   'P 1'
#
loop_
_entity.id
_entity.type
_entity.pdbx_description
1 polymer ?
#
loop_
_entity_poly.entity_id
_entity_poly.type
_entity_poly.pdbx_seq_one_letter_code
_entity_poly.pdbx_strand_id
1 'polypeptide(L)' 'MTTHAHGPRTHGPDAHGPEGPGDRGRVPAPPPAHAEGGEPACLLHLVCPDCGRLATERGARTCSRCGGPLPDPGP' A
#
# COMPACT_ATOMS: atom_id res chain seq x y z
N MET A 1 -6.42 -31.43 -2.94
CA MET A 1 -6.01 -30.14 -3.53
C MET A 1 -7.28 -29.40 -3.91
N THR A 2 -7.95 -28.76 -2.97
CA THR A 2 -9.30 -28.20 -3.18
C THR A 2 -9.22 -26.69 -3.11
N THR A 3 -9.15 -26.06 -4.27
CA THR A 3 -9.18 -24.60 -4.45
C THR A 3 -10.54 -24.08 -4.00
N HIS A 4 -10.57 -23.22 -2.98
CA HIS A 4 -11.77 -22.48 -2.62
C HIS A 4 -11.98 -21.34 -3.63
N ALA A 5 -13.14 -21.29 -4.26
CA ALA A 5 -13.55 -20.19 -5.13
C ALA A 5 -14.16 -19.08 -4.26
N HIS A 6 -13.54 -17.90 -4.25
CA HIS A 6 -14.16 -16.71 -3.66
C HIS A 6 -15.19 -16.14 -4.66
N GLY A 7 -16.47 -16.24 -4.32
CA GLY A 7 -17.54 -15.53 -5.05
C GLY A 7 -17.44 -14.01 -4.87
N PRO A 8 -18.01 -13.21 -5.80
CA PRO A 8 -17.94 -11.76 -5.72
C PRO A 8 -18.79 -11.24 -4.56
N ARG A 9 -18.17 -10.43 -3.68
CA ARG A 9 -18.88 -9.66 -2.65
C ARG A 9 -19.50 -8.43 -3.28
N THR A 10 -20.83 -8.42 -3.44
CA THR A 10 -21.58 -7.23 -3.86
C THR A 10 -21.82 -6.34 -2.64
N HIS A 11 -21.12 -5.20 -2.56
CA HIS A 11 -21.52 -4.12 -1.66
C HIS A 11 -22.78 -3.48 -2.26
N GLY A 12 -23.86 -3.43 -1.47
CA GLY A 12 -25.08 -2.71 -1.86
C GLY A 12 -24.84 -1.20 -1.86
N PRO A 13 -25.66 -0.40 -2.56
CA PRO A 13 -25.49 1.04 -2.56
C PRO A 13 -25.91 1.62 -1.21
N ASP A 14 -24.93 2.14 -0.46
CA ASP A 14 -25.16 2.92 0.76
C ASP A 14 -25.91 4.21 0.41
N ALA A 15 -27.12 4.36 0.94
CA ALA A 15 -27.90 5.59 0.83
C ALA A 15 -27.33 6.65 1.78
N HIS A 16 -26.32 7.41 1.31
CA HIS A 16 -25.93 8.65 1.97
C HIS A 16 -27.02 9.71 1.72
N GLY A 17 -27.77 10.06 2.78
CA GLY A 17 -28.78 11.12 2.73
C GLY A 17 -28.17 12.52 2.57
N PRO A 18 -28.97 13.54 2.20
CA PRO A 18 -28.43 14.86 1.89
C PRO A 18 -27.91 15.56 3.14
N GLU A 19 -26.63 15.87 3.09
CA GLU A 19 -25.85 16.62 4.07
C GLU A 19 -26.41 18.06 4.19
N GLY A 20 -26.76 18.49 5.40
CA GLY A 20 -27.25 19.86 5.66
C GLY A 20 -26.14 20.92 5.46
N PRO A 21 -26.49 22.20 5.27
CA PRO A 21 -25.51 23.27 5.08
C PRO A 21 -24.87 23.64 6.42
N GLY A 22 -23.82 22.91 6.80
CA GLY A 22 -22.92 23.27 7.89
C GLY A 22 -21.94 24.37 7.45
N ASP A 23 -22.02 25.51 8.12
CA ASP A 23 -21.06 26.62 8.06
C ASP A 23 -19.62 26.09 8.17
N ARG A 24 -18.90 26.07 7.04
CA ARG A 24 -17.48 25.70 6.97
C ARG A 24 -16.64 26.88 7.46
N GLY A 25 -16.70 27.14 8.76
CA GLY A 25 -15.73 27.96 9.45
C GLY A 25 -14.32 27.51 9.03
N ARG A 26 -13.52 28.45 8.51
CA ARG A 26 -12.17 28.17 8.02
C ARG A 26 -11.33 27.62 9.17
N VAL A 27 -11.08 26.31 9.14
CA VAL A 27 -10.11 25.66 10.04
C VAL A 27 -8.71 26.09 9.57
N PRO A 28 -7.85 26.62 10.45
CA PRO A 28 -6.45 26.85 10.15
C PRO A 28 -5.81 25.55 9.68
N ALA A 29 -4.95 25.61 8.66
CA ALA A 29 -4.24 24.42 8.20
C ALA A 29 -3.43 23.83 9.37
N PRO A 30 -3.54 22.51 9.65
CA PRO A 30 -2.69 21.88 10.65
C PRO A 30 -1.21 22.07 10.27
N PRO A 31 -0.30 22.10 11.25
CA PRO A 31 1.14 22.10 10.99
C PRO A 31 1.50 20.92 10.08
N PRO A 32 2.62 21.00 9.31
CA PRO A 32 2.96 20.02 8.29
C PRO A 32 2.82 18.60 8.86
N ALA A 33 1.92 17.83 8.24
CA ALA A 33 1.66 16.46 8.61
C ALA A 33 2.98 15.71 8.58
N HIS A 34 3.35 15.12 9.71
CA HIS A 34 4.36 14.08 9.76
C HIS A 34 3.89 12.99 8.79
N ALA A 35 4.70 12.78 7.73
CA ALA A 35 4.47 11.88 6.60
C ALA A 35 3.20 11.03 6.75
N GLU A 36 2.10 11.52 6.19
CA GLU A 36 0.86 10.78 6.00
C GLU A 36 1.25 9.39 5.45
N GLY A 37 0.91 8.34 6.19
CA GLY A 37 1.56 7.03 6.12
C GLY A 37 1.77 6.47 4.72
N GLY A 38 3.02 6.08 4.46
CA GLY A 38 3.42 5.16 3.40
C GLY A 38 4.55 4.29 3.93
N GLU A 39 4.59 3.02 3.50
CA GLU A 39 5.76 2.17 3.71
C GLU A 39 6.99 2.96 3.24
N PRO A 40 8.05 3.11 4.06
CA PRO A 40 9.17 3.93 3.67
C PRO A 40 9.69 3.44 2.33
N ALA A 41 9.97 4.35 1.38
CA ALA A 41 10.58 3.99 0.09
C ALA A 41 11.85 3.15 0.27
N CYS A 42 12.48 3.24 1.46
CA CYS A 42 13.51 2.37 1.98
C CYS A 42 13.15 0.87 2.00
N LEU A 43 11.93 0.43 1.73
CA LEU A 43 11.57 -0.99 1.61
C LEU A 43 11.22 -1.41 0.17
N LEU A 44 11.04 -0.46 -0.75
CA LEU A 44 10.73 -0.78 -2.15
C LEU A 44 11.87 -1.53 -2.86
N HIS A 45 13.12 -1.26 -2.49
CA HIS A 45 14.27 -1.97 -3.06
C HIS A 45 14.31 -3.46 -2.67
N LEU A 46 13.54 -3.87 -1.65
CA LEU A 46 13.40 -5.28 -1.26
C LEU A 46 12.29 -6.00 -2.04
N VAL A 47 11.49 -5.26 -2.83
CA VAL A 47 10.42 -5.84 -3.64
C VAL A 47 11.00 -6.32 -4.97
N CYS A 48 10.77 -7.59 -5.28
CA CYS A 48 11.14 -8.16 -6.58
C CYS A 48 10.22 -7.62 -7.69
N PRO A 49 10.77 -7.02 -8.77
CA PRO A 49 9.96 -6.46 -9.86
C PRO A 49 9.28 -7.53 -10.72
N ASP A 50 9.80 -8.75 -10.71
CA ASP A 50 9.30 -9.86 -11.53
C ASP A 50 8.09 -10.56 -10.86
N CYS A 51 8.16 -10.79 -9.55
CA CYS A 51 7.15 -11.59 -8.84
C CYS A 51 6.44 -10.86 -7.69
N GLY A 52 6.78 -9.58 -7.43
CA GLY A 52 6.19 -8.73 -6.39
C GLY A 52 6.51 -9.12 -4.95
N ARG A 53 7.39 -10.10 -4.73
CA ARG A 53 7.69 -10.59 -3.38
C ARG A 53 8.73 -9.71 -2.67
N LEU A 54 8.46 -9.41 -1.40
CA LEU A 54 9.39 -8.72 -0.52
C LEU A 54 10.45 -9.68 0.04
N ALA A 55 11.72 -9.30 -0.06
CA ALA A 55 12.83 -10.02 0.53
C ALA A 55 12.81 -9.90 2.06
N THR A 56 13.01 -11.02 2.75
CA THR A 56 13.06 -11.05 4.22
C THR A 56 14.35 -10.47 4.79
N GLU A 57 15.44 -10.54 4.02
CA GLU A 57 16.75 -10.00 4.38
C GLU A 57 17.01 -8.67 3.68
N ARG A 58 17.46 -7.65 4.43
CA ARG A 58 17.73 -6.31 3.89
C ARG A 58 18.91 -6.26 2.91
N GLY A 59 19.85 -7.20 3.02
CA GLY A 59 21.03 -7.31 2.14
C GLY A 59 20.84 -8.26 0.97
N ALA A 60 19.63 -8.75 0.71
CA ALA A 60 19.38 -9.70 -0.36
C ALA A 60 19.62 -9.06 -1.74
N ARG A 61 20.40 -9.74 -2.58
CA ARG A 61 20.62 -9.34 -3.99
C ARG A 61 19.71 -10.08 -4.98
N THR A 62 19.06 -11.15 -4.53
CA THR A 62 18.24 -12.04 -5.36
C THR A 62 16.97 -12.46 -4.62
N CYS A 63 15.87 -12.63 -5.36
CA CYS A 63 14.60 -13.07 -4.79
C CYS A 63 14.62 -14.56 -4.42
N SER A 64 14.23 -14.90 -3.18
CA SER A 64 14.14 -16.29 -2.72
C SER A 64 13.02 -17.11 -3.36
N ARG A 65 12.10 -16.49 -4.10
CA ARG A 65 10.99 -17.17 -4.78
C ARG A 65 11.31 -17.51 -6.23
N CYS A 66 11.68 -16.51 -7.02
CA CYS A 66 11.90 -16.68 -8.47
C CYS A 66 13.37 -16.63 -8.89
N GLY A 67 14.29 -16.27 -7.99
CA GLY A 67 15.72 -16.16 -8.29
C GLY A 67 16.13 -14.88 -9.03
N GLY A 68 15.18 -14.03 -9.44
CA GLY A 68 15.48 -12.77 -10.14
C GLY A 68 16.26 -11.76 -9.29
N PRO A 69 17.00 -10.83 -9.92
CA PRO A 69 17.77 -9.80 -9.21
C PRO A 69 16.84 -8.81 -8.48
N LEU A 70 17.25 -8.39 -7.29
CA LEU A 70 16.59 -7.31 -6.54
C LEU A 70 17.21 -5.95 -6.88
N PRO A 71 16.42 -4.85 -6.82
CA PRO A 71 16.95 -3.50 -6.96
C PRO A 71 18.01 -3.19 -5.90
N ASP A 72 19.08 -2.52 -6.30
CA ASP A 72 20.08 -2.02 -5.35
C ASP A 72 19.50 -0.81 -4.60
N PRO A 73 19.70 -0.70 -3.26
CA PRO A 73 19.19 0.42 -2.47
C PRO A 73 19.82 1.79 -2.83
N GLY A 74 20.88 1.83 -3.65
CA GLY A 74 21.63 3.05 -3.92
C GLY A 74 22.54 3.46 -2.75
N PRO A 75 23.48 4.39 -2.97
CA PRO A 75 24.33 4.95 -1.92
C PRO A 75 23.57 5.89 -0.95
#